data_AF-A0A1H3I5C6-F1
#
_entry.id   AF-A0A1H3I5C6-F1
#
_cell.length_a   1.000
_cell.length_b   1.000
_cell.length_c   1.000
_cell.angle_alpha   90.00
_cell.angle_beta   90.00
_cell.angle_gamma   90.00
#
_symmetry.space_group_name_H-M   'P 1'
#
loop_
_entity.id
_entity.type
_entity.pdbx_description
1 polymer ?
#
loop_
_entity_poly.entity_id
_entity_poly.type
_entity_poly.pdbx_seq_one_letter_code
_entity_poly.pdbx_strand_id
1 'polypeptide(L)'
;MFLYSPLRSAQGSDLVLQMIVFPLLTLSGLFIWKGHVIRTWLRNSQLTGEKLPRRLFFLVFFVFLFGLGHHIDHVIRGNHVGWPLIPAVNAFTFSLLAYPFVGLGLYLGWRNRAGVRYWTVLFFVLATMVITQHFGPTANEPPADVIGPYESQLLGSVAFSWLLLFTVVIVAALLYSGVLWLRRRDNERTQAKTGGS
;
A
#
# COMPACT_ATOMS: atom_id res chain seq x y z
N MET A 1 8.44 1.66 28.83
CA MET A 1 8.59 3.12 28.78
C MET A 1 9.48 3.49 27.58
N PHE A 2 8.88 3.93 26.46
CA PHE A 2 9.59 4.10 25.17
C PHE A 2 10.60 5.26 25.18
N LEU A 3 11.89 4.96 25.02
CA LEU A 3 12.99 5.93 25.15
C LEU A 3 13.14 6.93 23.98
N TYR A 4 12.56 6.66 22.80
CA TYR A 4 12.82 7.43 21.57
C TYR A 4 11.60 7.70 20.67
N SER A 5 10.37 7.72 21.20
CA SER A 5 9.19 8.00 20.35
C SER A 5 9.14 9.47 19.90
N PRO A 6 9.06 9.77 18.58
CA PRO A 6 8.91 11.13 18.06
C PRO A 6 7.65 11.85 18.55
N LEU A 7 6.66 11.09 19.03
CA LEU A 7 5.42 11.61 19.62
C LEU A 7 5.65 12.41 20.89
N ARG A 8 6.83 12.31 21.51
CA ARG A 8 7.17 13.09 22.71
C ARG A 8 7.57 14.54 22.39
N SER A 9 8.00 14.83 21.16
CA SER A 9 8.52 16.14 20.75
C SER A 9 7.66 16.88 19.73
N ALA A 10 6.74 16.21 19.05
CA ALA A 10 5.89 16.83 18.03
C ALA A 10 4.65 17.51 18.66
N GLN A 11 4.43 18.79 18.39
CA GLN A 11 3.15 19.44 18.69
C GLN A 11 2.05 18.79 17.83
N GLY A 12 0.93 18.40 18.44
CA GLY A 12 -0.11 17.58 17.78
C GLY A 12 -0.68 18.17 16.49
N SER A 13 -0.60 19.49 16.28
CA SER A 13 -0.99 20.18 15.04
C SER A 13 -0.05 19.91 13.86
N ASP A 14 1.26 19.73 14.11
CA ASP A 14 2.25 19.53 13.05
C ASP A 14 2.09 18.14 12.42
N LEU A 15 1.81 17.13 13.26
CA LEU A 15 1.52 15.76 12.85
C LEU A 15 0.29 15.66 11.93
N VAL A 16 -0.78 16.39 12.25
CA VAL A 16 -2.02 16.38 11.44
C VAL A 16 -1.77 17.01 10.07
N LEU A 17 -1.06 18.14 10.01
CA LEU A 17 -0.70 18.80 8.75
C LEU A 17 0.19 17.90 7.88
N GLN A 18 1.17 17.26 8.52
CA GLN A 18 2.14 16.41 7.84
C GLN A 18 1.56 15.09 7.32
N MET A 19 0.72 14.40 8.11
CA MET A 19 0.20 13.08 7.74
C MET A 19 -1.09 13.13 6.90
N ILE A 20 -1.84 14.23 6.94
CA ILE A 20 -3.11 14.35 6.21
C ILE A 20 -3.00 15.38 5.08
N VAL A 21 -2.54 16.59 5.37
CA VAL A 21 -2.57 17.70 4.40
C VAL A 21 -1.54 17.49 3.30
N PHE A 22 -0.33 17.03 3.62
CA PHE A 22 0.72 16.90 2.60
C PHE A 22 0.50 15.75 1.60
N PRO A 23 0.06 14.52 1.97
CA PRO A 23 -0.29 13.50 0.98
C PRO A 23 -1.43 13.96 0.05
N LEU A 24 -2.41 14.69 0.60
CA LEU A 24 -3.48 15.31 -0.18
C LEU A 24 -2.95 16.42 -1.11
N LEU A 25 -2.00 17.24 -0.65
CA LEU A 25 -1.35 18.28 -1.46
C LEU A 25 -0.40 17.72 -2.53
N THR A 26 0.26 16.60 -2.27
CA THR A 26 1.15 15.95 -3.24
C THR A 26 0.32 15.30 -4.34
N LEU A 27 -0.77 14.63 -3.96
CA LEU A 27 -1.76 14.13 -4.90
C LEU A 27 -2.39 15.26 -5.72
N SER A 28 -2.78 16.37 -5.08
CA SER A 28 -3.40 17.50 -5.79
C SER A 28 -2.40 18.24 -6.68
N GLY A 29 -1.16 18.41 -6.26
CA GLY A 29 -0.07 19.00 -7.04
C GLY A 29 0.28 18.18 -8.28
N LEU A 30 0.38 16.85 -8.16
CA LEU A 30 0.51 15.93 -9.30
C LEU A 30 -0.70 16.03 -10.25
N PHE A 31 -1.90 16.15 -9.69
CA PHE A 31 -3.14 16.31 -10.47
C PHE A 31 -3.23 17.66 -11.18
N ILE A 32 -2.60 18.71 -10.65
CA ILE A 32 -2.58 20.06 -11.24
C ILE A 32 -1.50 20.18 -12.31
N TRP A 33 -0.26 19.74 -12.04
CA TRP A 33 0.89 19.93 -12.95
C TRP A 33 0.77 19.15 -14.27
N LYS A 34 0.26 17.92 -14.23
CA LYS A 34 0.00 17.10 -15.43
C LYS A 34 -1.46 16.68 -15.56
N GLY A 35 -2.39 17.49 -15.05
CA GLY A 35 -3.81 17.16 -15.02
C GLY A 35 -4.42 16.82 -16.37
N HIS A 36 -3.94 17.41 -17.47
CA HIS A 36 -4.37 17.05 -18.81
C HIS A 36 -3.80 15.70 -19.28
N VAL A 37 -2.53 15.39 -18.97
CA VAL A 37 -1.91 14.10 -19.31
C VAL A 37 -2.51 12.97 -18.46
N ILE A 38 -2.69 13.20 -17.16
CA ILE A 38 -3.36 12.27 -16.25
C ILE A 38 -4.82 12.10 -16.67
N ARG A 39 -5.56 13.16 -17.00
CA ARG A 39 -6.93 13.04 -17.52
C ARG A 39 -7.00 12.29 -18.85
N THR A 40 -6.05 12.53 -19.75
CA THR A 40 -5.99 11.85 -21.06
C THR A 40 -5.61 10.38 -20.89
N TRP A 41 -4.65 10.07 -20.01
CA TRP A 41 -4.30 8.72 -19.61
C TRP A 41 -5.47 8.02 -18.92
N LEU A 42 -6.14 8.65 -17.94
CA LEU A 42 -7.33 8.11 -17.26
C LEU A 42 -8.56 7.99 -18.17
N ARG A 43 -8.63 8.75 -19.26
CA ARG A 43 -9.69 8.67 -20.27
C ARG A 43 -9.41 7.55 -21.29
N ASN A 44 -8.15 7.36 -21.65
CA ASN A 44 -7.71 6.36 -22.63
C ASN A 44 -7.39 5.01 -21.99
N SER A 45 -7.18 4.97 -20.68
CA SER A 45 -7.01 3.74 -19.91
C SER A 45 -8.35 2.99 -19.89
N GLN A 46 -8.52 2.05 -20.81
CA GLN A 46 -9.47 0.95 -20.65
C GLN A 46 -8.97 0.01 -19.53
N LEU A 47 -8.83 0.54 -18.32
CA LEU A 47 -8.75 -0.25 -17.11
C LEU A 47 -10.15 -0.86 -16.96
N THR A 48 -10.28 -2.12 -17.37
CA THR A 48 -11.53 -2.90 -17.44
C THR A 48 -12.55 -2.38 -16.44
N GLY A 49 -13.62 -1.74 -16.91
CA GLY A 49 -14.64 -1.06 -16.10
C GLY A 49 -15.55 -2.02 -15.33
N GLU A 50 -14.94 -3.03 -14.74
CA GLU A 50 -15.60 -4.11 -14.05
C GLU A 50 -15.65 -3.82 -12.56
N LYS A 51 -16.79 -4.14 -11.95
CA LYS A 51 -16.97 -4.06 -10.50
C LYS A 51 -15.90 -4.89 -9.80
N LEU A 52 -15.34 -4.33 -8.74
CA LEU A 52 -14.37 -5.00 -7.89
C LEU A 52 -15.02 -6.25 -7.27
N PRO A 53 -14.49 -7.46 -7.47
CA PRO A 53 -15.05 -8.65 -6.85
C PRO A 53 -15.05 -8.51 -5.33
N ARG A 54 -16.13 -8.92 -4.65
CA ARG A 54 -16.28 -8.80 -3.18
C ARG A 54 -15.08 -9.34 -2.40
N ARG A 55 -14.54 -10.49 -2.82
CA ARG A 55 -13.32 -11.08 -2.22
C ARG A 55 -12.09 -10.18 -2.38
N LEU A 56 -11.92 -9.58 -3.56
CA LEU A 56 -10.82 -8.65 -3.83
C LEU A 56 -10.98 -7.36 -3.00
N PHE A 57 -12.20 -6.86 -2.83
CA PHE A 57 -12.47 -5.73 -1.94
C PHE A 57 -12.05 -6.00 -0.50
N PHE A 58 -12.39 -7.17 0.06
CA PHE A 58 -11.93 -7.53 1.41
C PHE A 58 -10.41 -7.66 1.50
N LEU A 59 -9.77 -8.20 0.47
CA LEU A 59 -8.30 -8.25 0.41
C LEU A 59 -7.69 -6.84 0.41
N VAL A 60 -8.23 -5.91 -0.39
CA VAL A 60 -7.82 -4.48 -0.36
C VAL A 60 -7.99 -3.90 1.05
N PHE A 61 -9.14 -4.15 1.69
CA PHE A 61 -9.42 -3.68 3.04
C PHE A 61 -8.41 -4.22 4.06
N PHE A 62 -8.12 -5.52 4.05
CA PHE A 62 -7.15 -6.12 4.98
C PHE A 62 -5.73 -5.67 4.70
N VAL A 63 -5.31 -5.55 3.43
CA VAL A 63 -4.01 -4.96 3.07
C VAL A 63 -3.89 -3.55 3.65
N PHE A 64 -4.92 -2.72 3.50
CA PHE A 64 -4.95 -1.38 4.07
C PHE A 64 -4.86 -1.41 5.61
N LEU A 65 -5.68 -2.22 6.28
CA LEU A 65 -5.75 -2.31 7.73
C LEU A 65 -4.41 -2.76 8.34
N PHE A 66 -3.85 -3.85 7.81
CA PHE A 66 -2.58 -4.38 8.30
C PHE A 66 -1.41 -3.44 7.97
N GLY A 67 -1.40 -2.83 6.79
CA GLY A 67 -0.41 -1.83 6.41
C GLY A 67 -0.45 -0.59 7.30
N LEU A 68 -1.65 -0.13 7.67
CA LEU A 68 -1.81 0.97 8.63
C LEU A 68 -1.29 0.59 10.01
N GLY A 69 -1.67 -0.58 10.52
CA GLY A 69 -1.17 -1.08 11.80
C GLY A 69 0.35 -1.21 11.83
N HIS A 70 0.97 -1.65 10.73
CA HIS A 70 2.42 -1.74 10.60
C HIS A 70 3.10 -0.37 10.60
N HIS A 71 2.56 0.64 9.90
CA HIS A 71 3.10 2.00 10.00
C HIS A 71 2.91 2.59 11.40
N ILE A 72 1.78 2.31 12.07
CA ILE A 72 1.58 2.72 13.47
C ILE A 72 2.63 2.07 14.37
N ASP A 73 2.92 0.78 14.17
CA ASP A 73 4.00 0.08 14.87
C ASP A 73 5.31 0.87 14.75
N HIS A 74 5.80 1.19 13.54
CA HIS A 74 6.97 2.05 13.33
C HIS A 74 6.96 3.33 14.18
N VAL A 75 5.82 4.04 14.24
CA VAL A 75 5.70 5.26 15.04
C VAL A 75 5.82 5.00 16.54
N ILE A 76 5.21 3.91 17.02
CA ILE A 76 5.24 3.51 18.44
C ILE A 76 6.68 3.18 18.86
N ARG A 77 7.37 2.34 18.08
CA ARG A 77 8.73 1.91 18.41
C ARG A 77 9.80 2.96 18.08
N GLY A 78 9.49 3.92 17.21
CA GLY A 78 10.34 5.08 16.93
C GLY A 78 11.59 4.79 16.10
N ASN A 79 11.78 3.56 15.59
CA ASN A 79 12.82 3.21 14.63
C ASN A 79 12.25 3.02 13.21
N HIS A 80 13.12 3.20 12.22
CA HIS A 80 12.77 3.16 10.79
C HIS A 80 11.60 4.07 10.38
N VAL A 81 11.32 5.12 11.15
CA VAL A 81 10.43 6.20 10.76
C VAL A 81 11.15 7.14 9.81
N GLY A 82 10.40 7.83 8.96
CA GLY A 82 10.91 8.84 8.05
C GLY A 82 9.99 10.04 8.00
N TRP A 83 10.19 10.87 6.99
CA TRP A 83 9.29 11.96 6.67
C TRP A 83 7.87 11.41 6.49
N PRO A 84 6.85 12.05 7.09
CA PRO A 84 6.93 13.40 7.64
C PRO A 84 7.29 13.51 9.13
N LEU A 85 7.39 12.39 9.85
CA LEU A 85 7.62 12.40 11.31
C LEU A 85 9.00 12.95 11.69
N ILE A 86 10.00 12.65 10.87
CA ILE A 86 11.35 13.19 10.98
C ILE A 86 11.81 13.70 9.60
N PRO A 87 12.82 14.59 9.50
CA PRO A 87 13.25 15.13 8.21
C PRO A 87 13.82 14.11 7.20
N ALA A 88 14.14 12.90 7.65
CA ALA A 88 14.78 11.88 6.81
C ALA A 88 13.79 11.27 5.79
N VAL A 89 14.09 11.37 4.50
CA VAL A 89 13.35 10.68 3.44
C VAL A 89 13.92 9.28 3.27
N ASN A 90 13.12 8.25 3.56
CA ASN A 90 13.56 6.86 3.52
C ASN A 90 12.42 5.92 3.09
N ALA A 91 12.61 4.61 3.26
CA ALA A 91 11.62 3.60 2.88
C ALA A 91 10.24 3.84 3.51
N PHE A 92 10.18 4.26 4.78
CA PHE A 92 8.93 4.62 5.45
C PHE A 92 8.22 5.78 4.73
N THR A 93 8.97 6.80 4.30
CA THR A 93 8.38 7.92 3.54
C THR A 93 7.75 7.44 2.24
N PHE A 94 8.46 6.60 1.49
CA PHE A 94 7.94 6.09 0.21
C PHE A 94 6.78 5.12 0.41
N SER A 95 6.73 4.32 1.49
CA SER A 95 5.63 3.39 1.74
C SER A 95 4.32 4.10 2.04
N LEU A 96 4.36 5.34 2.55
CA LEU A 96 3.16 6.16 2.72
C LEU A 96 2.43 6.45 1.40
N LEU A 97 3.08 6.31 0.24
CA LEU A 97 2.41 6.40 -1.07
C LEU A 97 1.40 5.28 -1.30
N ALA A 98 1.46 4.17 -0.55
CA ALA A 98 0.48 3.11 -0.63
C ALA A 98 -0.95 3.62 -0.41
N TYR A 99 -1.18 4.50 0.57
CA TYR A 99 -2.51 5.03 0.90
C TYR A 99 -3.14 5.86 -0.22
N PRO A 100 -2.49 6.88 -0.80
CA PRO A 100 -3.04 7.62 -1.91
C PRO A 100 -3.26 6.73 -3.15
N PHE A 101 -2.42 5.73 -3.40
CA PHE A 101 -2.68 4.77 -4.49
C PHE A 101 -3.88 3.87 -4.19
N VAL A 102 -4.02 3.30 -2.98
CA VAL A 102 -5.22 2.54 -2.61
C VAL A 102 -6.48 3.40 -2.76
N GLY A 103 -6.45 4.65 -2.28
CA GLY A 103 -7.56 5.60 -2.45
C GLY A 103 -7.89 5.89 -3.91
N LEU A 104 -6.87 6.12 -4.75
CA LEU A 104 -7.03 6.29 -6.20
C LEU A 104 -7.66 5.06 -6.85
N GLY A 105 -7.20 3.85 -6.48
CA GLY A 105 -7.76 2.59 -6.97
C GLY A 105 -9.24 2.42 -6.64
N LEU A 106 -9.64 2.75 -5.41
CA LEU A 106 -11.03 2.72 -4.99
C LEU A 106 -11.87 3.76 -5.72
N TYR A 107 -11.37 5.00 -5.84
CA TYR A 107 -12.03 6.08 -6.58
C TYR A 107 -12.24 5.71 -8.05
N LEU A 108 -11.20 5.23 -8.72
CA LEU A 108 -11.29 4.79 -10.11
C LEU A 108 -12.21 3.57 -10.24
N GLY A 109 -12.16 2.63 -9.30
CA GLY A 109 -13.06 1.48 -9.26
C GLY A 109 -14.53 1.88 -9.18
N TRP A 110 -14.86 2.85 -8.31
CA TRP A 110 -16.20 3.44 -8.22
C TRP A 110 -16.63 4.11 -9.54
N ARG A 111 -15.69 4.67 -10.29
CA ARG A 111 -15.92 5.24 -11.63
C ARG A 111 -15.89 4.21 -12.76
N ASN A 112 -15.79 2.91 -12.46
CA ASN A 112 -15.59 1.82 -13.43
C ASN A 112 -14.35 2.05 -14.32
N ARG A 113 -13.25 2.47 -13.71
CA ARG A 113 -11.95 2.78 -14.34
C ARG A 113 -10.75 2.13 -13.65
N ALA A 114 -10.94 1.29 -12.64
CA ALA A 114 -9.85 0.48 -12.10
C ALA A 114 -10.34 -0.96 -11.96
N GLY A 115 -9.78 -1.82 -12.80
CA GLY A 115 -10.05 -3.25 -12.79
C GLY A 115 -8.98 -4.05 -12.05
N VAL A 116 -9.06 -5.37 -12.18
CA VAL A 116 -8.15 -6.32 -11.54
C VAL A 116 -6.67 -6.07 -11.89
N ARG A 117 -6.38 -5.55 -13.08
CA ARG A 117 -5.01 -5.20 -13.51
C ARG A 117 -4.37 -4.14 -12.61
N TYR A 118 -5.12 -3.09 -12.28
CA TYR A 118 -4.66 -2.02 -11.39
C TYR A 118 -4.23 -2.59 -10.03
N TRP A 119 -5.12 -3.37 -9.42
CA TRP A 119 -4.89 -3.97 -8.11
C TRP A 119 -3.73 -4.95 -8.13
N THR A 120 -3.57 -5.74 -9.20
CA THR A 120 -2.45 -6.69 -9.32
C THR A 120 -1.10 -5.98 -9.37
N VAL A 121 -0.98 -4.90 -10.15
CA VAL A 121 0.26 -4.11 -10.22
C VAL A 121 0.54 -3.45 -8.87
N LEU A 122 -0.48 -2.87 -8.23
CA LEU A 122 -0.32 -2.26 -6.91
C LEU A 122 0.15 -3.30 -5.87
N PHE A 123 -0.50 -4.46 -5.77
CA PHE A 123 -0.07 -5.50 -4.83
C PHE A 123 1.31 -6.07 -5.14
N PHE A 124 1.70 -6.14 -6.41
CA PHE A 124 3.05 -6.55 -6.78
C PHE A 124 4.11 -5.58 -6.24
N VAL A 125 3.89 -4.27 -6.41
CA VAL A 125 4.78 -3.24 -5.89
C VAL A 125 4.83 -3.29 -4.36
N LEU A 126 3.67 -3.37 -3.69
CA LEU A 126 3.60 -3.43 -2.23
C LEU A 126 4.25 -4.71 -1.68
N ALA A 127 4.03 -5.86 -2.31
CA ALA A 127 4.65 -7.14 -1.93
C ALA A 127 6.17 -7.06 -2.05
N THR A 128 6.67 -6.55 -3.18
CA THR A 128 8.10 -6.40 -3.42
C THR A 128 8.72 -5.47 -2.38
N MET A 129 8.06 -4.35 -2.09
CA MET A 129 8.53 -3.41 -1.08
C MET A 129 8.59 -4.05 0.31
N VAL A 130 7.49 -4.61 0.84
CA VAL A 130 7.48 -5.20 2.19
C VAL A 130 8.46 -6.37 2.31
N ILE A 131 8.59 -7.18 1.26
CA ILE A 131 9.52 -8.32 1.27
C ILE A 131 10.96 -7.83 1.32
N THR A 132 11.34 -6.89 0.45
CA THR A 132 12.73 -6.39 0.39
C THR A 132 13.14 -5.55 1.60
N GLN A 133 12.19 -4.90 2.27
CA GLN A 133 12.50 -4.13 3.48
C GLN A 133 12.73 -5.03 4.70
N HIS A 134 12.02 -6.15 4.82
CA HIS A 134 12.01 -6.94 6.05
C HIS A 134 12.60 -8.33 5.95
N PHE A 135 12.73 -8.89 4.76
CA PHE A 135 13.13 -10.28 4.57
C PHE A 135 14.30 -10.39 3.59
N GLY A 136 15.15 -11.39 3.86
CA GLY A 136 16.34 -11.65 3.06
C GLY A 136 17.60 -10.98 3.61
N PRO A 137 18.75 -11.23 2.96
CA PRO A 137 20.07 -10.85 3.48
C PRO A 137 20.35 -9.34 3.43
N THR A 138 19.58 -8.59 2.65
CA THR A 138 19.75 -7.14 2.46
C THR A 138 18.56 -6.34 3.02
N ALA A 139 17.81 -6.92 3.96
CA ALA A 139 16.69 -6.25 4.60
C ALA A 139 17.18 -4.99 5.33
N ASN A 140 16.52 -3.86 5.08
CA ASN A 140 16.78 -2.61 5.81
C ASN A 140 16.27 -2.66 7.24
N GLU A 141 15.30 -3.53 7.50
CA GLU A 141 14.70 -3.73 8.80
C GLU A 141 14.35 -5.21 9.02
N PRO A 142 15.36 -6.06 9.32
CA PRO A 142 15.14 -7.48 9.58
C PRO A 142 14.23 -7.73 10.80
N PRO A 143 13.69 -8.96 10.98
CA PRO A 143 12.79 -9.28 12.09
C PRO A 143 13.30 -8.91 13.48
N ALA A 144 14.62 -8.98 13.69
CA ALA A 144 15.25 -8.57 14.95
C ALA A 144 15.02 -7.08 15.27
N ASP A 145 14.98 -6.22 14.25
CA ASP A 145 14.76 -4.77 14.40
C ASP A 145 13.29 -4.40 14.60
N VAL A 146 12.38 -5.33 14.31
CA VAL A 146 10.95 -5.23 14.66
C VAL A 146 10.73 -5.65 16.12
N ILE A 147 11.38 -6.74 16.56
CA ILE A 147 11.15 -7.34 17.89
C ILE A 147 11.93 -6.61 18.98
N GLY A 148 13.22 -6.36 18.75
CA GLY A 148 14.18 -5.88 19.74
C GLY A 148 13.86 -4.52 20.40
N PRO A 149 13.24 -3.54 19.71
CA PRO A 149 12.89 -2.26 20.33
C PRO A 149 11.85 -2.34 21.44
N TYR A 150 11.10 -3.44 21.55
CA TYR A 150 10.11 -3.63 22.59
C TYR A 150 10.75 -4.14 23.88
N GLU A 151 10.41 -3.53 25.02
CA GLU A 151 10.86 -3.99 26.35
C GLU A 151 10.38 -5.42 26.68
N SER A 152 9.27 -5.83 26.08
CA SER A 152 8.69 -7.15 26.26
C SER A 152 8.83 -7.96 24.97
N GLN A 153 9.46 -9.13 25.08
CA GLN A 153 9.56 -10.11 23.99
C GLN A 153 8.19 -10.47 23.41
N LEU A 154 7.15 -10.50 24.25
CA LEU A 154 5.78 -10.76 23.81
C LEU A 154 5.27 -9.66 22.89
N LEU A 155 5.48 -8.39 23.26
CA LEU A 155 5.05 -7.25 22.43
C LEU A 155 5.79 -7.21 21.10
N GLY A 156 7.11 -7.44 21.11
CA GLY A 156 7.90 -7.54 19.88
C GLY A 156 7.43 -8.70 18.99
N SER A 157 7.11 -9.86 19.58
CA SER A 157 6.60 -11.01 18.83
C SER A 157 5.22 -10.74 18.23
N VAL A 158 4.35 -9.99 18.91
CA VAL A 158 3.05 -9.55 18.38
C VAL A 158 3.24 -8.59 17.20
N ALA A 159 4.13 -7.60 17.33
CA ALA A 159 4.45 -6.67 16.24
C ALA A 159 4.98 -7.41 15.00
N PHE A 160 5.92 -8.34 15.20
CA PHE A 160 6.44 -9.17 14.12
C PHE A 160 5.36 -10.08 13.50
N SER A 161 4.49 -10.68 14.32
CA SER A 161 3.36 -11.49 13.83
C SER A 161 2.38 -10.67 12.98
N TRP A 162 2.17 -9.39 13.34
CA TRP A 162 1.36 -8.46 12.56
C TRP A 162 2.00 -8.19 11.18
N LEU A 163 3.30 -7.94 11.13
CA LEU A 163 4.06 -7.78 9.88
C LEU A 163 4.01 -9.05 9.02
N LEU A 164 4.14 -10.24 9.64
CA LEU A 164 4.04 -11.50 8.92
C LEU A 164 2.65 -11.69 8.31
N LEU A 165 1.59 -11.43 9.09
CA LEU A 165 0.21 -11.50 8.61
C LEU A 165 -0.05 -10.50 7.48
N PHE A 166 0.44 -9.27 7.63
CA PHE A 166 0.39 -8.24 6.58
C PHE A 166 1.01 -8.74 5.26
N THR A 167 2.21 -9.33 5.34
CA THR A 167 2.94 -9.85 4.19
C THR A 167 2.17 -10.98 3.51
N VAL A 168 1.66 -11.94 4.29
CA VAL A 168 0.84 -13.04 3.78
C VAL A 168 -0.42 -12.52 3.08
N VAL A 169 -1.11 -11.53 3.66
CA VAL A 169 -2.32 -10.95 3.08
C VAL A 169 -2.03 -10.23 1.76
N ILE A 170 -0.94 -9.46 1.66
CA ILE A 170 -0.55 -8.82 0.39
C ILE A 170 -0.23 -9.88 -0.68
N VAL A 171 0.54 -10.91 -0.33
CA VAL A 171 0.89 -11.98 -1.28
C VAL A 171 -0.37 -12.73 -1.73
N ALA A 172 -1.28 -13.05 -0.82
CA ALA A 172 -2.56 -13.66 -1.16
C ALA A 172 -3.40 -12.76 -2.08
N ALA A 173 -3.41 -11.44 -1.83
CA ALA A 173 -4.10 -10.47 -2.67
C ALA A 173 -3.51 -10.40 -4.09
N LEU A 174 -2.17 -10.37 -4.20
CA LEU A 174 -1.44 -10.41 -5.46
C LEU A 174 -1.74 -11.68 -6.26
N LEU A 175 -1.65 -12.85 -5.63
CA LEU A 175 -1.91 -14.13 -6.29
C LEU A 175 -3.36 -14.21 -6.75
N TYR A 176 -4.31 -13.84 -5.88
CA TYR A 176 -5.73 -13.87 -6.20
C TYR A 176 -6.06 -12.92 -7.36
N SER A 177 -5.57 -11.68 -7.33
CA SER A 177 -5.81 -10.72 -8.41
C SER A 177 -5.09 -11.14 -9.70
N GLY A 178 -3.90 -11.72 -9.63
CA GLY A 178 -3.18 -12.28 -10.76
C GLY A 178 -3.94 -13.41 -11.45
N VAL A 179 -4.48 -14.37 -10.68
CA VAL A 179 -5.33 -15.44 -11.21
C VAL A 179 -6.58 -14.88 -11.87
N LEU A 180 -7.25 -13.89 -11.25
CA LEU A 180 -8.41 -13.23 -11.85
C LEU A 180 -8.06 -12.52 -13.15
N TRP A 181 -6.91 -11.86 -13.23
CA TRP A 181 -6.45 -11.20 -14.46
C TRP A 181 -6.24 -12.22 -15.58
N LEU A 182 -5.54 -13.31 -15.32
CA LEU A 182 -5.29 -14.36 -16.31
C LEU A 182 -6.60 -14.97 -16.84
N ARG A 183 -7.52 -15.35 -15.94
CA ARG A 183 -8.83 -15.92 -16.32
C ARG A 183 -9.65 -14.98 -17.21
N ARG A 184 -9.67 -13.68 -16.90
CA ARG A 184 -10.40 -12.69 -17.71
C ARG A 184 -9.79 -12.54 -19.09
N ARG A 185 -8.46 -12.50 -19.19
CA ARG A 185 -7.74 -12.42 -20.46
C ARG A 185 -8.04 -13.62 -21.36
N ASP A 186 -8.15 -14.82 -20.79
CA ASP A 186 -8.46 -16.03 -21.57
C ASP A 186 -9.92 -16.06 -22.04
N ASN A 187 -10.86 -15.57 -21.21
CA ASN A 187 -12.26 -15.40 -21.61
C ASN A 187 -12.41 -14.40 -22.76
N GLU A 188 -11.76 -13.23 -22.67
CA GLU A 188 -11.74 -12.20 -23.73
C GLU A 188 -11.21 -12.79 -25.06
N ARG A 189 -10.12 -13.56 -24.99
CA ARG A 189 -9.53 -14.25 -26.15
C ARG A 189 -10.47 -15.29 -26.76
N THR A 190 -11.21 -16.02 -25.93
CA THR A 190 -12.13 -17.06 -26.41
C THR A 190 -13.33 -16.44 -27.11
N GLN A 191 -13.93 -15.40 -26.52
CA GLN A 191 -15.05 -14.67 -27.13
C GLN A 191 -14.65 -14.03 -28.47
N ALA A 192 -13.46 -13.47 -28.58
CA ALA A 192 -12.96 -12.92 -29.83
C ALA A 192 -12.81 -13.97 -30.95
N LYS A 193 -12.53 -15.23 -30.59
CA LYS A 193 -12.46 -16.35 -31.55
C LYS A 193 -13.83 -16.87 -31.96
N THR A 194 -14.82 -16.87 -31.06
CA THR A 194 -16.15 -17.46 -31.33
C THR A 194 -17.19 -16.45 -31.82
N GLY A 195 -17.01 -15.15 -31.60
CA GLY A 195 -17.94 -14.09 -32.02
C GLY A 195 -17.63 -13.47 -33.38
N GLY A 196 -16.61 -13.96 -34.09
CA GLY A 196 -16.20 -13.53 -35.43
C GLY A 196 -16.53 -14.52 -36.55
N SER A 197 -17.34 -15.54 -36.26
CA SER A 197 -17.89 -16.51 -37.25
C SER A 197 -19.35 -16.21 -37.52
#